data_AF-A0A6H9ZDG4-F1
#
_entry.id   AF-A0A6H9ZDG4-F1
#
_cell.length_a   1.000
_cell.length_b   1.000
_cell.length_c   1.000
_cell.angle_alpha   90.00
_cell.angle_beta   90.00
_cell.angle_gamma   90.00
#
_symmetry.space_group_name_H-M   'P 1'
#
loop_
_entity.id
_entity.type
_entity.pdbx_description
1 polymer ?
#
loop_
_entity_poly.entity_id
_entity_poly.type
_entity_poly.pdbx_seq_one_letter_code
_entity_poly.pdbx_strand_id
1 'polypeptide(L)'
;MNLPYVVLPGDIDDTSAPSGGNVYDRRLCEHLATAGEIPVPGAWPRPDEAAKTDLTRALSALPDGTVVLLDGLVACGIPDIVVPHARRLRLAILVHLPLAEETGLPAEVAAELNALERETLHAVDAVVATSFWAARHLVDHHGLPAERVHVVPPGVDPAAPAEGTEGGTRLLCVGSLTPRKGHDVLVEALAAVAHLRWSCVFAGPSSRSQGHAEDLRRSIEDHDLADRIELAGPRTGESLDAAYADADLLILPSRAETYGMVVTEALARGIPVVATAVGGVPEALGNAPDGGTPGILVPPDDVTALAGAVRQWLRDGELRRRLRSAAQERRRTLAGWEETARRMAAVLDRLAPGFSPEWLALREPADAAARATQPLDVLPSLDDLPEKGARWVIRDLGCGTGSMGRWLAGRLTGPQHWILHDRDPELLRHAVGGMPDQAGDGSPVTVETREGDLSDLRAADLAGTSLVTASALLDVLTPAGMTALVEAIVAARCPALLTLSVIGMVELSPADPLDGVIEAAFNDHQRRSGLLGPAAAAAATEAFELRGAKVRSYPSPWLLGQPDQAALTAEWLRGWVGAACEQRPDLKPQAGYYLRRRLDTCAQGELRVAVHHTDLLVEPT
;
A
#
# COMPACT_ATOMS: atom_id res chain seq x y z
N MET A 1 -7.12 12.86 -2.28
CA MET A 1 -6.60 11.50 -2.39
C MET A 1 -6.71 11.14 -3.84
N ASN A 2 -5.59 10.75 -4.48
CA ASN A 2 -5.67 10.05 -5.75
C ASN A 2 -6.19 8.64 -5.45
N LEU A 3 -7.51 8.48 -5.41
CA LEU A 3 -8.13 7.22 -5.05
C LEU A 3 -7.71 6.15 -6.08
N PRO A 4 -7.44 4.91 -5.65
CA PRO A 4 -7.01 3.85 -6.54
C PRO A 4 -8.15 3.39 -7.44
N TYR A 5 -7.82 2.95 -8.65
CA TYR A 5 -8.70 2.07 -9.43
C TYR A 5 -8.48 0.62 -9.02
N VAL A 6 -9.53 -0.19 -9.00
CA VAL A 6 -9.43 -1.62 -8.67
C VAL A 6 -9.86 -2.45 -9.87
N VAL A 7 -8.99 -3.31 -10.39
CA VAL A 7 -9.25 -4.22 -11.51
C VAL A 7 -9.52 -5.61 -10.98
N LEU A 8 -10.70 -6.15 -11.30
CA LEU A 8 -11.28 -7.33 -10.66
C LEU A 8 -11.75 -8.36 -11.69
N PRO A 9 -11.82 -9.65 -11.35
CA PRO A 9 -12.49 -10.65 -12.18
C PRO A 9 -13.95 -10.26 -12.45
N GLY A 10 -14.43 -10.48 -13.67
CA GLY A 10 -15.82 -10.14 -14.03
C GLY A 10 -16.89 -10.99 -13.35
N ASP A 11 -16.52 -12.11 -12.73
CA ASP A 11 -17.39 -13.04 -12.00
C ASP A 11 -17.36 -12.83 -10.48
N ILE A 12 -16.82 -11.69 -10.01
CA ILE A 12 -16.70 -11.36 -8.59
C ILE A 12 -18.03 -11.48 -7.80
N ASP A 13 -19.17 -11.20 -8.44
CA ASP A 13 -20.50 -11.25 -7.82
C ASP A 13 -21.28 -12.55 -8.12
N ASP A 14 -20.64 -13.57 -8.69
CA ASP A 14 -21.28 -14.85 -9.00
C ASP A 14 -21.55 -15.68 -7.74
N THR A 15 -22.79 -15.59 -7.25
CA THR A 15 -23.28 -16.36 -6.10
C THR A 15 -23.44 -17.86 -6.34
N SER A 16 -23.39 -18.32 -7.60
CA SER A 16 -23.50 -19.75 -7.95
C SER A 16 -22.18 -20.51 -7.82
N ALA A 17 -21.05 -19.79 -7.83
CA ALA A 17 -19.70 -20.35 -7.73
C ALA A 17 -18.81 -19.55 -6.75
N PRO A 18 -19.26 -19.34 -5.50
CA PRO A 18 -18.60 -18.44 -4.56
C PRO A 18 -17.14 -18.82 -4.33
N SER A 19 -16.31 -17.80 -4.21
CA SER A 19 -14.85 -17.87 -4.12
C SER A 19 -14.39 -16.98 -2.97
N GLY A 20 -13.43 -17.47 -2.17
CA GLY A 20 -12.86 -16.66 -1.09
C GLY A 20 -12.15 -15.41 -1.62
N GLY A 21 -11.46 -15.51 -2.76
CA GLY A 21 -10.83 -14.35 -3.41
C GLY A 21 -11.85 -13.31 -3.86
N ASN A 22 -12.94 -13.73 -4.48
CA ASN A 22 -14.00 -12.83 -4.93
C ASN A 22 -14.69 -12.15 -3.73
N VAL A 23 -14.92 -12.89 -2.63
CA VAL A 23 -15.44 -12.31 -1.38
C VAL A 23 -14.46 -11.30 -0.81
N TYR A 24 -13.15 -11.58 -0.80
CA TYR A 24 -12.14 -10.62 -0.37
C TYR A 24 -12.21 -9.34 -1.19
N ASP A 25 -12.14 -9.46 -2.50
CA ASP A 25 -12.11 -8.32 -3.41
C ASP A 25 -13.36 -7.44 -3.24
N ARG A 26 -14.53 -8.08 -3.19
CA ARG A 26 -15.81 -7.39 -3.01
C ARG A 26 -15.87 -6.66 -1.68
N ARG A 27 -15.51 -7.34 -0.59
CA ARG A 27 -15.48 -6.74 0.76
C ARG A 27 -14.44 -5.63 0.87
N LEU A 28 -13.28 -5.78 0.22
CA LEU A 28 -12.29 -4.72 0.15
C LEU A 28 -12.85 -3.49 -0.56
N CYS A 29 -13.47 -3.67 -1.73
CA CYS A 29 -14.09 -2.56 -2.48
C CYS A 29 -15.23 -1.87 -1.72
N GLU A 30 -16.00 -2.59 -0.89
CA GLU A 30 -17.02 -2.00 -0.02
C GLU A 30 -16.46 -1.05 1.04
N HIS A 31 -15.21 -1.28 1.49
CA HIS A 31 -14.60 -0.55 2.63
C HIS A 31 -13.45 0.37 2.21
N LEU A 32 -12.84 0.16 1.04
CA LEU A 32 -11.78 0.97 0.49
C LEU A 32 -12.37 2.10 -0.35
N ALA A 33 -11.94 3.34 -0.12
CA ALA A 33 -12.30 4.43 -1.00
C ALA A 33 -11.57 4.26 -2.35
N THR A 34 -12.31 4.15 -3.46
CA THR A 34 -11.77 3.91 -4.80
C THR A 34 -12.22 5.01 -5.77
N ALA A 35 -11.42 5.24 -6.83
CA ALA A 35 -11.81 6.10 -7.96
C ALA A 35 -12.76 5.35 -8.92
N GLY A 36 -12.75 4.02 -8.88
CA GLY A 36 -13.66 3.18 -9.63
C GLY A 36 -13.23 1.71 -9.62
N GLU A 37 -14.21 0.83 -9.80
CA GLU A 37 -14.01 -0.59 -10.02
C GLU A 37 -14.07 -0.91 -11.51
N ILE A 38 -13.17 -1.76 -11.98
CA ILE A 38 -13.05 -2.17 -13.37
C ILE A 38 -13.15 -3.70 -13.43
N PRO A 39 -14.38 -4.25 -13.54
CA PRO A 39 -14.56 -5.68 -13.74
C PRO A 39 -14.11 -6.08 -15.15
N VAL A 40 -13.29 -7.12 -15.25
CA VAL A 40 -12.84 -7.68 -16.53
C VAL A 40 -13.31 -9.13 -16.70
N PRO A 41 -14.40 -9.35 -17.46
CA PRO A 41 -14.86 -10.70 -17.78
C PRO A 41 -13.80 -11.47 -18.56
N GLY A 42 -13.66 -12.76 -18.27
CA GLY A 42 -12.72 -13.61 -18.99
C GLY A 42 -12.45 -14.92 -18.26
N ALA A 43 -11.90 -15.89 -19.00
CA ALA A 43 -11.41 -17.15 -18.43
C ALA A 43 -10.01 -16.95 -17.82
N TRP A 44 -9.93 -16.26 -16.69
CA TRP A 44 -8.66 -16.01 -16.00
C TRP A 44 -8.14 -17.27 -15.29
N PRO A 45 -6.82 -17.52 -15.22
CA PRO A 45 -5.70 -16.67 -15.65
C PRO A 45 -5.27 -16.84 -17.13
N ARG A 46 -6.03 -17.60 -17.94
CA ARG A 46 -5.70 -17.91 -19.35
C ARG A 46 -6.80 -17.36 -20.28
N PRO A 47 -6.92 -16.02 -20.38
CA PRO A 47 -8.00 -15.37 -21.10
C PRO A 47 -7.95 -15.66 -22.61
N ASP A 48 -9.09 -15.48 -23.28
CA ASP A 48 -9.12 -15.36 -24.73
C ASP A 48 -8.65 -13.96 -25.20
N GLU A 49 -8.50 -13.78 -26.52
CA GLU A 49 -8.04 -12.51 -27.09
C GLU A 49 -9.02 -11.36 -26.85
N ALA A 50 -10.31 -11.64 -26.66
CA ALA A 50 -11.31 -10.61 -26.36
C ALA A 50 -11.09 -10.05 -24.95
N ALA A 51 -10.96 -10.93 -23.94
CA ALA A 51 -10.66 -10.52 -22.56
C ALA A 51 -9.30 -9.81 -22.44
N LYS A 52 -8.27 -10.25 -23.18
CA LYS A 52 -7.00 -9.53 -23.29
C LYS A 52 -7.15 -8.12 -23.85
N THR A 53 -7.94 -7.97 -24.92
CA THR A 53 -8.22 -6.68 -25.55
C THR A 53 -8.95 -5.75 -24.59
N ASP A 54 -9.91 -6.28 -23.83
CA ASP A 54 -10.69 -5.49 -22.88
C ASP A 54 -9.84 -5.01 -21.70
N LEU A 55 -8.98 -5.86 -21.11
CA LEU A 55 -8.04 -5.44 -20.08
C LEU A 55 -7.04 -4.41 -20.61
N THR A 56 -6.49 -4.61 -21.81
CA THR A 56 -5.57 -3.67 -22.45
C THR A 56 -6.22 -2.30 -22.62
N ARG A 57 -7.48 -2.27 -23.09
CA ARG A 57 -8.25 -1.03 -23.25
C ARG A 57 -8.48 -0.36 -21.89
N ALA A 58 -8.87 -1.12 -20.88
CA ALA A 58 -9.11 -0.60 -19.54
C ALA A 58 -7.86 0.05 -18.94
N LEU A 59 -6.72 -0.64 -18.93
CA LEU A 59 -5.46 -0.10 -18.42
C LEU A 59 -4.92 1.05 -19.28
N SER A 60 -5.15 1.04 -20.59
CA SER A 60 -4.75 2.13 -21.49
C SER A 60 -5.57 3.40 -21.32
N ALA A 61 -6.80 3.31 -20.83
CA ALA A 61 -7.64 4.48 -20.58
C ALA A 61 -7.22 5.26 -19.31
N LEU A 62 -6.44 4.64 -18.42
CA LEU A 62 -6.00 5.25 -17.17
C LEU A 62 -4.82 6.21 -17.40
N PRO A 63 -4.85 7.43 -16.82
CA PRO A 63 -3.74 8.38 -16.89
C PRO A 63 -2.44 7.84 -16.28
N ASP A 64 -1.30 8.33 -16.77
CA ASP A 64 0.02 8.05 -16.21
C ASP A 64 0.09 8.44 -14.72
N GLY A 65 0.77 7.62 -13.92
CA GLY A 65 0.90 7.80 -12.48
C GLY A 65 -0.31 7.35 -11.65
N THR A 66 -1.40 6.90 -12.30
CA THR A 66 -2.59 6.38 -11.59
C THR A 66 -2.23 5.15 -10.76
N VAL A 67 -2.68 5.12 -9.50
CA VAL A 67 -2.57 3.96 -8.62
C VAL A 67 -3.65 2.94 -8.97
N VAL A 68 -3.25 1.70 -9.21
CA VAL A 68 -4.14 0.62 -9.60
C VAL A 68 -3.85 -0.62 -8.77
N LEU A 69 -4.88 -1.13 -8.09
CA LEU A 69 -4.87 -2.45 -7.48
C LEU A 69 -5.43 -3.47 -8.47
N LEU A 70 -4.66 -4.49 -8.81
CA LEU A 70 -5.08 -5.59 -9.67
C LEU A 70 -5.22 -6.87 -8.87
N ASP A 71 -6.29 -7.62 -9.14
CA ASP A 71 -6.39 -9.00 -8.71
C ASP A 71 -5.35 -9.90 -9.43
N GLY A 72 -4.70 -10.77 -8.67
CA GLY A 72 -3.64 -11.64 -9.15
C GLY A 72 -4.10 -12.68 -10.17
N LEU A 73 -5.36 -13.13 -10.11
CA LEU A 73 -5.94 -14.06 -11.09
C LEU A 73 -6.01 -13.42 -12.47
N VAL A 74 -6.36 -12.13 -12.51
CA VAL A 74 -6.42 -11.33 -13.74
C VAL A 74 -5.01 -10.99 -14.23
N ALA A 75 -4.13 -10.52 -13.35
CA ALA A 75 -2.86 -9.91 -13.75
C ALA A 75 -1.74 -10.93 -14.06
N CYS A 76 -1.58 -11.97 -13.25
CA CYS A 76 -0.35 -12.75 -13.22
C CYS A 76 -0.16 -13.70 -14.41
N GLY A 77 -1.23 -14.03 -15.14
CA GLY A 77 -1.18 -14.91 -16.30
C GLY A 77 -0.82 -14.23 -17.63
N ILE A 78 -0.63 -12.91 -17.64
CA ILE A 78 -0.53 -12.09 -18.86
C ILE A 78 0.46 -10.91 -18.72
N PRO A 79 1.76 -11.20 -18.45
CA PRO A 79 2.79 -10.17 -18.32
C PRO A 79 2.93 -9.29 -19.56
N ASP A 80 2.62 -9.80 -20.76
CA ASP A 80 2.66 -9.06 -22.02
C ASP A 80 1.75 -7.83 -22.05
N ILE A 81 0.67 -7.84 -21.26
CA ILE A 81 -0.21 -6.68 -21.05
C ILE A 81 0.21 -5.89 -19.82
N VAL A 82 0.42 -6.56 -18.68
CA VAL A 82 0.62 -5.87 -17.39
C VAL A 82 1.98 -5.17 -17.29
N VAL A 83 3.06 -5.81 -17.73
CA VAL A 83 4.44 -5.30 -17.58
C VAL A 83 4.66 -3.97 -18.33
N PRO A 84 4.17 -3.77 -19.58
CA PRO A 84 4.21 -2.46 -20.22
C PRO A 84 3.52 -1.36 -19.42
N HIS A 85 2.39 -1.66 -18.77
CA HIS A 85 1.64 -0.70 -17.97
C HIS A 85 2.34 -0.35 -16.65
N ALA A 86 3.16 -1.25 -16.09
CA ALA A 86 3.93 -0.98 -14.87
C ALA A 86 4.96 0.16 -15.00
N ARG A 87 5.32 0.56 -16.23
CA ARG A 87 6.19 1.73 -16.47
C ARG A 87 5.46 3.08 -16.41
N ARG A 88 4.14 3.04 -16.53
CA ARG A 88 3.26 4.20 -16.65
C ARG A 88 2.39 4.36 -15.41
N LEU A 89 1.77 3.28 -14.97
CA LEU A 89 0.87 3.21 -13.83
C LEU A 89 1.64 2.83 -12.57
N ARG A 90 0.99 2.99 -11.41
CA ARG A 90 1.51 2.61 -10.10
C ARG A 90 0.75 1.38 -9.63
N LEU A 91 1.34 0.20 -9.82
CA LEU A 91 0.61 -1.05 -9.78
C LEU A 91 0.86 -1.81 -8.47
N ALA A 92 -0.23 -2.17 -7.79
CA ALA A 92 -0.23 -3.19 -6.75
C ALA A 92 -0.95 -4.45 -7.26
N ILE A 93 -0.43 -5.64 -6.96
CA ILE A 93 -1.12 -6.91 -7.25
C ILE A 93 -1.49 -7.61 -5.95
N LEU A 94 -2.77 -7.94 -5.78
CA LEU A 94 -3.26 -8.79 -4.70
C LEU A 94 -3.24 -10.26 -5.11
N VAL A 95 -2.39 -11.06 -4.47
CA VAL A 95 -2.28 -12.49 -4.75
C VAL A 95 -3.04 -13.29 -3.70
N HIS A 96 -4.22 -13.79 -4.09
CA HIS A 96 -5.00 -14.70 -3.23
C HIS A 96 -4.41 -16.11 -3.17
N LEU A 97 -3.92 -16.63 -4.30
CA LEU A 97 -3.30 -17.94 -4.46
C LEU A 97 -2.32 -17.86 -5.64
N PRO A 98 -1.06 -18.34 -5.50
CA PRO A 98 -0.15 -18.47 -6.63
C PRO A 98 -0.77 -19.33 -7.75
N LEU A 99 -0.73 -18.85 -8.99
CA LEU A 99 -1.44 -19.48 -10.11
C LEU A 99 -0.99 -20.93 -10.36
N ALA A 100 0.29 -21.22 -10.14
CA ALA A 100 0.87 -22.54 -10.34
C ALA A 100 0.44 -23.58 -9.28
N GLU A 101 -0.15 -23.12 -8.18
CA GLU A 101 -0.56 -23.97 -7.05
C GLU A 101 -2.04 -24.37 -7.12
N GLU A 102 -2.75 -23.98 -8.17
CA GLU A 102 -4.09 -24.50 -8.41
C GLU A 102 -4.02 -26.02 -8.66
N THR A 103 -4.88 -26.76 -7.97
CA THR A 103 -4.80 -28.22 -7.93
C THR A 103 -5.39 -28.84 -9.20
N GLY A 104 -4.67 -29.78 -9.81
CA GLY A 104 -5.12 -30.49 -11.01
C GLY A 104 -4.59 -29.91 -12.32
N LEU A 105 -3.70 -28.91 -12.27
CA LEU A 105 -3.00 -28.42 -13.45
C LEU A 105 -2.00 -29.46 -13.99
N PRO A 106 -1.90 -29.65 -15.32
CA PRO A 106 -0.77 -30.35 -15.92
C PRO A 106 0.55 -29.67 -15.56
N ALA A 107 1.62 -30.45 -15.38
CA ALA A 107 2.92 -29.94 -14.94
C ALA A 107 3.47 -28.84 -15.87
N GLU A 108 3.30 -28.97 -17.19
CA GLU A 108 3.71 -27.93 -18.13
C GLU A 108 2.93 -26.61 -17.94
N VAL A 109 1.62 -26.69 -17.66
CA VAL A 109 0.77 -25.51 -17.45
C VAL A 109 1.11 -24.82 -16.14
N ALA A 110 1.33 -25.58 -15.07
CA ALA A 110 1.78 -25.03 -13.79
C ALA A 110 3.13 -24.31 -13.93
N ALA A 111 4.09 -24.91 -14.66
CA ALA A 111 5.39 -24.29 -14.90
C ALA A 111 5.29 -23.01 -15.75
N GLU A 112 4.42 -23.00 -16.77
CA GLU A 112 4.12 -21.81 -17.57
C GLU A 112 3.54 -20.69 -16.71
N LEU A 113 2.45 -20.94 -15.99
CA LEU A 113 1.82 -19.95 -15.11
C LEU A 113 2.78 -19.44 -14.03
N ASN A 114 3.63 -20.31 -13.49
CA ASN A 114 4.66 -19.91 -12.53
C ASN A 114 5.65 -18.89 -13.11
N ALA A 115 6.06 -19.09 -14.37
CA ALA A 115 7.00 -18.19 -15.04
C ALA A 115 6.36 -16.83 -15.35
N LEU A 116 5.10 -16.83 -15.82
CA LEU A 116 4.32 -15.63 -16.14
C LEU A 116 4.02 -14.81 -14.88
N GLU A 117 3.62 -15.48 -13.80
CA GLU A 117 3.37 -14.85 -12.51
C GLU A 117 4.64 -14.19 -11.97
N ARG A 118 5.77 -14.91 -11.97
CA ARG A 118 7.05 -14.34 -11.56
C ARG A 118 7.42 -13.09 -12.35
N GLU A 119 7.32 -13.14 -13.69
CA GLU A 119 7.63 -11.98 -14.54
C GLU A 119 6.76 -10.77 -14.18
N THR A 120 5.46 -11.02 -13.99
CA THR A 120 4.48 -9.98 -13.64
C THR A 120 4.80 -9.35 -12.28
N LEU A 121 4.99 -10.19 -11.24
CA LEU A 121 5.22 -9.74 -9.87
C LEU A 121 6.54 -8.96 -9.71
N HIS A 122 7.58 -9.28 -10.49
CA HIS A 122 8.84 -8.53 -10.48
C HIS A 122 8.72 -7.12 -11.07
N ALA A 123 7.78 -6.92 -12.01
CA ALA A 123 7.60 -5.66 -12.70
C ALA A 123 6.81 -4.60 -11.90
N VAL A 124 6.09 -5.02 -10.86
CA VAL A 124 4.95 -4.29 -10.28
C VAL A 124 5.31 -3.63 -8.94
N ASP A 125 4.96 -2.37 -8.69
CA ASP A 125 5.49 -1.58 -7.55
C ASP A 125 5.30 -2.28 -6.19
N ALA A 126 4.14 -2.89 -5.96
CA ALA A 126 3.81 -3.63 -4.73
C ALA A 126 3.10 -4.98 -5.00
N VAL A 127 3.40 -5.97 -4.17
CA VAL A 127 2.68 -7.25 -4.12
C VAL A 127 2.00 -7.36 -2.77
N VAL A 128 0.73 -7.73 -2.74
CA VAL A 128 -0.07 -7.89 -1.53
C VAL A 128 -0.42 -9.35 -1.34
N ALA A 129 -0.11 -9.87 -0.15
CA ALA A 129 -0.39 -11.24 0.26
C ALA A 129 -1.40 -11.26 1.41
N THR A 130 -2.16 -12.35 1.51
CA THR A 130 -3.25 -12.51 2.48
C THR A 130 -2.81 -12.97 3.88
N SER A 131 -1.54 -13.34 4.06
CA SER A 131 -0.97 -13.80 5.33
C SER A 131 0.54 -13.61 5.38
N PHE A 132 1.16 -13.71 6.56
CA PHE A 132 2.62 -13.65 6.67
C PHE A 132 3.26 -14.87 6.02
N TRP A 133 2.65 -16.05 6.16
CA TRP A 133 3.04 -17.24 5.42
C TRP A 133 3.03 -17.00 3.91
N ALA A 134 1.93 -16.46 3.36
CA ALA A 134 1.79 -16.21 1.93
C ALA A 134 2.82 -15.18 1.43
N ALA A 135 3.08 -14.12 2.19
CA ALA A 135 4.12 -13.15 1.84
C ALA A 135 5.51 -13.78 1.79
N ARG A 136 5.88 -14.58 2.80
CA ARG A 136 7.17 -15.29 2.82
C ARG A 136 7.28 -16.27 1.67
N HIS A 137 6.20 -17.01 1.41
CA HIS A 137 6.13 -17.95 0.31
C HIS A 137 6.34 -17.26 -1.04
N LEU A 138 5.67 -16.14 -1.31
CA LEU A 138 5.87 -15.37 -2.54
C LEU A 138 7.30 -14.82 -2.67
N VAL A 139 7.89 -14.33 -1.57
CA VAL A 139 9.30 -13.88 -1.54
C VAL A 139 10.25 -15.01 -1.89
N ASP A 140 10.12 -16.15 -1.21
CA ASP A 140 11.04 -17.29 -1.36
C ASP A 140 10.87 -17.97 -2.72
N HIS A 141 9.62 -18.15 -3.17
CA HIS A 141 9.28 -18.89 -4.38
C HIS A 141 9.58 -18.10 -5.66
N HIS A 142 9.29 -16.79 -5.67
CA HIS A 142 9.51 -15.93 -6.85
C HIS A 142 10.77 -15.09 -6.77
N GLY A 143 11.47 -15.08 -5.64
CA GLY A 143 12.67 -14.27 -5.42
C GLY A 143 12.37 -12.76 -5.34
N LEU A 144 11.22 -12.39 -4.80
CA LEU A 144 10.79 -10.98 -4.73
C LEU A 144 11.52 -10.22 -3.62
N PRO A 145 11.81 -8.92 -3.79
CA PRO A 145 12.29 -8.08 -2.69
C PRO A 145 11.26 -8.01 -1.56
N ALA A 146 11.65 -8.39 -0.34
CA ALA A 146 10.73 -8.47 0.80
C ALA A 146 10.06 -7.11 1.12
N GLU A 147 10.73 -5.99 0.85
CA GLU A 147 10.19 -4.65 1.03
C GLU A 147 9.02 -4.28 0.10
N ARG A 148 8.85 -5.02 -1.01
CA ARG A 148 7.74 -4.85 -1.97
C ARG A 148 6.57 -5.79 -1.69
N VAL A 149 6.71 -6.73 -0.76
CA VAL A 149 5.66 -7.70 -0.42
C VAL A 149 5.00 -7.30 0.90
N HIS A 150 3.72 -6.98 0.84
CA HIS A 150 2.93 -6.46 1.95
C HIS A 150 1.90 -7.48 2.39
N VAL A 151 1.64 -7.54 3.71
CA VAL A 151 0.65 -8.44 4.30
C VAL A 151 -0.62 -7.66 4.61
N VAL A 152 -1.70 -7.99 3.90
CA VAL A 152 -3.04 -7.46 4.16
C VAL A 152 -3.97 -8.66 4.38
N PRO A 153 -4.20 -9.07 5.64
CA PRO A 153 -5.06 -10.21 5.92
C PRO A 153 -6.53 -9.92 5.64
N PRO A 154 -7.32 -10.93 5.22
CA PRO A 154 -8.76 -10.79 5.07
C PRO A 154 -9.42 -10.42 6.40
N GLY A 155 -10.38 -9.50 6.34
CA GLY A 155 -11.24 -9.15 7.46
C GLY A 155 -12.32 -10.21 7.66
N VAL A 156 -13.10 -10.07 8.74
CA VAL A 156 -14.29 -10.89 8.96
C VAL A 156 -15.47 -10.05 9.44
N ASP A 157 -16.67 -10.39 8.97
CA ASP A 157 -17.90 -9.74 9.40
C ASP A 157 -18.25 -10.10 10.85
N PRO A 158 -18.67 -9.13 11.68
CA PRO A 158 -19.26 -9.43 12.97
C PRO A 158 -20.53 -10.29 12.80
N ALA A 159 -20.63 -11.40 13.53
CA ALA A 159 -21.76 -12.31 13.44
C ALA A 159 -22.29 -12.67 14.82
N ALA A 160 -23.58 -12.99 14.99
CA ALA A 160 -24.10 -13.46 16.28
C ALA A 160 -23.37 -14.76 16.74
N PRO A 161 -23.17 -14.99 18.06
CA PRO A 161 -22.63 -16.26 18.52
C PRO A 161 -23.56 -17.41 18.11
N ALA A 162 -22.99 -18.49 17.57
CA ALA A 162 -23.76 -19.71 17.31
C ALA A 162 -24.13 -20.37 18.63
N GLU A 163 -25.39 -20.80 18.76
CA GLU A 163 -25.87 -21.54 19.94
C GLU A 163 -25.30 -22.96 19.95
N GLY A 164 -25.16 -23.57 18.76
CA GLY A 164 -24.77 -24.96 18.61
C GLY A 164 -25.80 -25.94 19.20
N THR A 165 -25.39 -27.19 19.37
CA THR A 165 -26.16 -28.24 20.03
C THR A 165 -25.53 -28.63 21.36
N GLU A 166 -26.36 -29.07 22.32
CA GLU A 166 -25.87 -29.60 23.61
C GLU A 166 -24.86 -30.75 23.43
N GLY A 167 -25.01 -31.53 22.35
CA GLY A 167 -24.17 -32.69 22.05
C GLY A 167 -22.85 -32.38 21.34
N GLY A 168 -22.70 -31.21 20.73
CA GLY A 168 -21.53 -30.90 19.90
C GLY A 168 -21.46 -31.75 18.62
N THR A 169 -22.60 -32.19 18.08
CA THR A 169 -22.66 -33.24 17.06
C THR A 169 -22.83 -32.73 15.62
N ARG A 170 -23.05 -31.43 15.41
CA ARG A 170 -23.23 -30.85 14.07
C ARG A 170 -21.93 -30.28 13.54
N LEU A 171 -21.36 -30.94 12.55
CA LEU A 171 -20.09 -30.59 11.93
C LEU A 171 -20.36 -29.80 10.64
N LEU A 172 -19.49 -28.84 10.33
CA LEU A 172 -19.60 -28.04 9.11
C LEU A 172 -18.24 -28.02 8.39
N CYS A 173 -18.25 -28.23 7.08
CA CYS A 173 -17.12 -28.00 6.19
C CYS A 173 -17.57 -27.03 5.10
N VAL A 174 -16.93 -25.85 5.03
CA VAL A 174 -17.25 -24.82 4.04
C VAL A 174 -16.10 -24.73 3.04
N GLY A 175 -16.41 -24.93 1.77
CA GLY A 175 -15.44 -24.89 0.68
C GLY A 175 -15.91 -25.62 -0.57
N SER A 176 -15.40 -25.22 -1.73
CA SER A 176 -15.66 -25.92 -2.99
C SER A 176 -15.24 -27.39 -2.91
N LEU A 177 -16.00 -28.28 -3.58
CA LEU A 177 -15.68 -29.70 -3.62
C LEU A 177 -14.57 -29.95 -4.65
N THR A 178 -13.34 -29.56 -4.30
CA THR A 178 -12.13 -29.76 -5.11
C THR A 178 -11.11 -30.58 -4.33
N PRO A 179 -10.16 -31.26 -5.02
CA PRO A 179 -9.11 -32.03 -4.35
C PRO A 179 -8.29 -31.18 -3.36
N ARG A 180 -8.10 -29.89 -3.64
CA ARG A 180 -7.40 -28.95 -2.74
C ARG A 180 -8.04 -28.88 -1.35
N LYS A 181 -9.37 -28.99 -1.26
CA LYS A 181 -10.12 -28.78 -0.02
C LYS A 181 -10.20 -30.01 0.88
N GLY A 182 -9.78 -31.19 0.41
CA GLY A 182 -9.58 -32.37 1.25
C GLY A 182 -10.86 -33.03 1.79
N HIS A 183 -11.99 -32.87 1.10
CA HIS A 183 -13.26 -33.48 1.52
C HIS A 183 -13.19 -35.01 1.55
N ASP A 184 -12.39 -35.62 0.66
CA ASP A 184 -12.08 -37.04 0.64
C ASP A 184 -11.44 -37.52 1.95
N VAL A 185 -10.43 -36.80 2.46
CA VAL A 185 -9.79 -37.09 3.76
C VAL A 185 -10.80 -36.99 4.90
N LEU A 186 -11.71 -36.01 4.84
CA LEU A 186 -12.75 -35.84 5.84
C LEU A 186 -13.78 -36.97 5.81
N VAL A 187 -14.19 -37.45 4.64
CA VAL A 187 -15.10 -38.60 4.53
C VAL A 187 -14.47 -39.84 5.17
N GLU A 188 -13.20 -40.15 4.87
CA GLU A 188 -12.49 -41.28 5.49
C GLU A 188 -12.37 -41.12 7.01
N ALA A 189 -12.05 -39.91 7.49
CA ALA A 189 -11.93 -39.63 8.91
C ALA A 189 -13.27 -39.76 9.65
N LEU A 190 -14.36 -39.33 9.02
CA LEU A 190 -15.72 -39.47 9.54
C LEU A 190 -16.19 -40.92 9.54
N ALA A 191 -15.83 -41.72 8.53
CA ALA A 191 -16.09 -43.16 8.49
C ALA A 191 -15.42 -43.87 9.69
N ALA A 192 -14.19 -43.49 10.04
CA ALA A 192 -13.47 -44.04 11.20
C ALA A 192 -14.12 -43.71 12.56
N VAL A 193 -15.06 -42.76 12.61
CA VAL A 193 -15.82 -42.39 13.82
C VAL A 193 -17.34 -42.58 13.62
N ALA A 194 -17.75 -43.40 12.65
CA ALA A 194 -19.16 -43.63 12.33
C ALA A 194 -19.96 -44.25 13.49
N HIS A 195 -19.32 -44.95 14.42
CA HIS A 195 -19.97 -45.49 15.63
C HIS A 195 -20.38 -44.42 16.65
N LEU A 196 -19.98 -43.15 16.47
CA LEU A 196 -20.39 -42.02 17.29
C LEU A 196 -21.52 -41.23 16.62
N ARG A 197 -22.31 -40.48 17.41
CA ARG A 197 -23.38 -39.62 16.89
C ARG A 197 -22.81 -38.29 16.38
N TRP A 198 -23.05 -38.00 15.10
CA TRP A 198 -22.67 -36.77 14.40
C TRP A 198 -23.42 -36.65 13.07
N SER A 199 -23.59 -35.42 12.58
CA SER A 199 -23.97 -35.11 11.19
C SER A 199 -23.00 -34.06 10.65
N CYS A 200 -22.75 -34.04 9.34
CA CYS A 200 -21.84 -33.09 8.72
C CYS A 200 -22.47 -32.45 7.49
N VAL A 201 -22.32 -31.14 7.34
CA VAL A 201 -22.73 -30.41 6.13
C VAL A 201 -21.49 -30.01 5.36
N PHE A 202 -21.44 -30.36 4.07
CA PHE A 202 -20.45 -29.86 3.11
C PHE A 202 -21.11 -28.76 2.28
N ALA A 203 -20.74 -27.51 2.57
CA ALA A 203 -21.29 -26.32 1.92
C ALA A 203 -20.26 -25.74 0.93
N GLY A 204 -20.53 -25.91 -0.36
CA GLY A 204 -19.74 -25.30 -1.43
C GLY A 204 -20.06 -25.85 -2.82
N PRO A 205 -19.59 -25.17 -3.88
CA PRO A 205 -19.88 -25.56 -5.25
C PRO A 205 -19.14 -26.84 -5.65
N SER A 206 -19.82 -27.70 -6.42
CA SER A 206 -19.24 -28.89 -7.07
C SER A 206 -18.84 -28.66 -8.53
N SER A 207 -19.25 -27.53 -9.12
CA SER A 207 -19.03 -27.20 -10.54
C SER A 207 -17.55 -27.04 -10.90
N ARG A 208 -16.69 -26.68 -9.93
CA ARG A 208 -15.24 -26.49 -10.14
C ARG A 208 -14.47 -27.80 -10.37
N SER A 209 -15.02 -28.95 -9.99
CA SER A 209 -14.41 -30.27 -10.24
C SER A 209 -15.48 -31.37 -10.21
N GLN A 210 -16.26 -31.49 -11.29
CA GLN A 210 -17.40 -32.42 -11.33
C GLN A 210 -16.99 -33.87 -11.06
N GLY A 211 -15.89 -34.35 -11.66
CA GLY A 211 -15.39 -35.70 -11.44
C GLY A 211 -15.02 -35.98 -9.98
N HIS A 212 -14.32 -35.04 -9.32
CA HIS A 212 -13.99 -35.20 -7.90
C HIS A 212 -15.23 -35.20 -7.01
N ALA A 213 -16.23 -34.38 -7.32
CA ALA A 213 -17.49 -34.38 -6.58
C ALA A 213 -18.29 -35.69 -6.77
N GLU A 214 -18.21 -36.33 -7.93
CA GLU A 214 -18.79 -37.66 -8.18
C GLU A 214 -18.05 -38.75 -7.40
N ASP A 215 -16.72 -38.72 -7.38
CA ASP A 215 -15.91 -39.65 -6.58
C ASP A 215 -16.18 -39.47 -5.07
N LEU A 216 -16.36 -38.23 -4.61
CA LEU A 216 -16.74 -37.95 -3.23
C LEU A 216 -18.12 -38.51 -2.87
N ARG A 217 -19.12 -38.37 -3.76
CA ARG A 217 -20.45 -38.98 -3.56
C ARG A 217 -20.36 -40.49 -3.44
N ARG A 218 -19.60 -41.12 -4.34
CA ARG A 218 -19.37 -42.57 -4.30
C ARG A 218 -18.69 -43.00 -3.00
N SER A 219 -17.67 -42.26 -2.55
CA SER A 219 -17.00 -42.54 -1.28
C SER A 219 -17.94 -42.43 -0.07
N ILE A 220 -18.83 -41.43 -0.04
CA ILE A 220 -19.87 -41.29 1.00
C ILE A 220 -20.83 -42.48 1.00
N GLU A 221 -21.24 -42.95 -0.18
CA GLU A 221 -22.08 -44.14 -0.34
C GLU A 221 -21.36 -45.42 0.09
N ASP A 222 -20.12 -45.64 -0.37
CA ASP A 222 -19.30 -46.82 -0.07
C ASP A 222 -19.00 -46.95 1.44
N HIS A 223 -19.00 -45.84 2.18
CA HIS A 223 -18.84 -45.82 3.63
C HIS A 223 -20.16 -45.81 4.44
N ASP A 224 -21.32 -45.95 3.78
CA ASP A 224 -22.65 -45.88 4.39
C ASP A 224 -22.91 -44.57 5.17
N LEU A 225 -22.43 -43.43 4.64
CA LEU A 225 -22.52 -42.11 5.29
C LEU A 225 -23.57 -41.17 4.68
N ALA A 226 -24.35 -41.63 3.70
CA ALA A 226 -25.32 -40.80 2.97
C ALA A 226 -26.38 -40.14 3.88
N ASP A 227 -26.81 -40.82 4.95
CA ASP A 227 -27.78 -40.26 5.91
C ASP A 227 -27.16 -39.26 6.90
N ARG A 228 -25.85 -39.01 6.80
CA ARG A 228 -25.07 -38.25 7.80
C ARG A 228 -24.29 -37.09 7.20
N ILE A 229 -23.93 -37.16 5.93
CA ILE A 229 -23.22 -36.11 5.21
C ILE A 229 -24.15 -35.48 4.19
N GLU A 230 -24.50 -34.21 4.40
CA GLU A 230 -25.26 -33.42 3.45
C GLU A 230 -24.31 -32.69 2.49
N LEU A 231 -24.41 -32.98 1.19
CA LEU A 231 -23.80 -32.16 0.15
C LEU A 231 -24.73 -30.99 -0.20
N ALA A 232 -24.61 -29.89 0.54
CA ALA A 232 -25.56 -28.78 0.53
C ALA A 232 -25.46 -27.86 -0.70
N GLY A 233 -24.41 -28.01 -1.52
CA GLY A 233 -24.10 -27.10 -2.62
C GLY A 233 -23.60 -25.73 -2.12
N PRO A 234 -23.46 -24.73 -3.01
CA PRO A 234 -23.03 -23.39 -2.63
C PRO A 234 -24.08 -22.72 -1.72
N ARG A 235 -23.61 -22.12 -0.62
CA ARG A 235 -24.44 -21.33 0.31
C ARG A 235 -23.87 -19.91 0.39
N THR A 236 -24.74 -18.91 0.37
CA THR A 236 -24.41 -17.48 0.52
C THR A 236 -25.45 -16.78 1.38
N GLY A 237 -25.11 -15.61 1.91
CA GLY A 237 -26.01 -14.79 2.74
C GLY A 237 -26.65 -15.58 3.89
N GLU A 238 -27.96 -15.38 4.07
CA GLU A 238 -28.74 -16.01 5.15
C GLU A 238 -28.62 -17.53 5.20
N SER A 239 -28.47 -18.20 4.05
CA SER A 239 -28.35 -19.66 4.00
C SER A 239 -27.01 -20.17 4.54
N LEU A 240 -25.93 -19.39 4.35
CA LEU A 240 -24.62 -19.69 4.92
C LEU A 240 -24.60 -19.35 6.41
N ASP A 241 -25.23 -18.24 6.81
CA ASP A 241 -25.38 -17.86 8.21
C ASP A 241 -26.13 -18.92 9.02
N ALA A 242 -27.22 -19.48 8.47
CA ALA A 242 -27.95 -20.58 9.08
C ALA A 242 -27.07 -21.84 9.25
N ALA A 243 -26.28 -22.18 8.22
CA ALA A 243 -25.38 -23.33 8.29
C ALA A 243 -24.33 -23.18 9.40
N TYR A 244 -23.76 -21.98 9.57
CA TYR A 244 -22.87 -21.71 10.69
C TYR A 244 -23.59 -21.68 12.04
N ALA A 245 -24.77 -21.06 12.12
CA ALA A 245 -25.54 -20.98 13.37
C ALA A 245 -25.89 -22.37 13.94
N ASP A 246 -26.15 -23.32 13.04
CA ASP A 246 -26.42 -24.73 13.38
C ASP A 246 -25.15 -25.55 13.70
N ALA A 247 -23.95 -25.02 13.44
CA ALA A 247 -22.71 -25.78 13.57
C ALA A 247 -22.11 -25.73 14.98
N ASP A 248 -21.56 -26.88 15.40
CA ASP A 248 -20.82 -27.05 16.65
C ASP A 248 -19.31 -26.96 16.48
N LEU A 249 -18.84 -27.38 15.31
CA LEU A 249 -17.43 -27.47 14.95
C LEU A 249 -17.29 -27.23 13.45
N LEU A 250 -16.40 -26.30 13.09
CA LEU A 250 -15.93 -26.19 11.71
C LEU A 250 -14.78 -27.18 11.50
N ILE A 251 -14.79 -27.91 10.39
CA ILE A 251 -13.67 -28.74 9.95
C ILE A 251 -13.15 -28.22 8.62
N LEU A 252 -11.85 -27.89 8.56
CA LEU A 252 -11.16 -27.44 7.35
C LEU A 252 -10.01 -28.43 7.03
N PRO A 253 -10.26 -29.48 6.22
CA PRO A 253 -9.29 -30.54 5.94
C PRO A 253 -8.38 -30.21 4.74
N SER A 254 -8.15 -28.93 4.44
CA SER A 254 -7.53 -28.51 3.18
C SER A 254 -6.07 -28.97 3.04
N ARG A 255 -5.66 -29.28 1.81
CA ARG A 255 -4.25 -29.60 1.48
C ARG A 255 -3.41 -28.35 1.30
N ALA A 256 -4.03 -27.25 0.87
CA ALA A 256 -3.37 -25.96 0.69
C ALA A 256 -4.35 -24.81 0.90
N GLU A 257 -3.93 -23.77 1.62
CA GLU A 257 -4.64 -22.51 1.84
C GLU A 257 -3.65 -21.38 2.08
N THR A 258 -3.88 -20.21 1.50
CA THR A 258 -3.07 -19.01 1.76
C THR A 258 -3.47 -18.27 3.03
N TYR A 259 -4.75 -18.38 3.44
CA TYR A 259 -5.26 -17.84 4.71
C TYR A 259 -6.30 -18.76 5.37
N GLY A 260 -7.35 -19.14 4.62
CA GLY A 260 -8.47 -19.95 5.15
C GLY A 260 -9.54 -19.10 5.86
N MET A 261 -10.20 -18.20 5.12
CA MET A 261 -11.20 -17.24 5.67
C MET A 261 -12.31 -17.90 6.49
N VAL A 262 -12.73 -19.11 6.13
CA VAL A 262 -13.76 -19.87 6.86
C VAL A 262 -13.38 -20.12 8.32
N VAL A 263 -12.08 -20.20 8.64
CA VAL A 263 -11.60 -20.30 10.03
C VAL A 263 -12.02 -19.07 10.82
N THR A 264 -11.72 -17.87 10.31
CA THR A 264 -12.10 -16.63 10.98
C THR A 264 -13.61 -16.41 10.97
N GLU A 265 -14.33 -16.84 9.94
CA GLU A 265 -15.80 -16.80 9.89
C GLU A 265 -16.45 -17.66 10.99
N ALA A 266 -15.93 -18.88 11.23
CA ALA A 266 -16.38 -19.72 12.33
C ALA A 266 -16.05 -19.11 13.69
N LEU A 267 -14.83 -18.61 13.86
CA LEU A 267 -14.40 -17.96 15.10
C LEU A 267 -15.20 -16.69 15.39
N ALA A 268 -15.59 -15.91 14.38
CA ALA A 268 -16.47 -14.76 14.53
C ALA A 268 -17.84 -15.16 15.13
N ARG A 269 -18.28 -16.40 14.93
CA ARG A 269 -19.50 -16.99 15.52
C ARG A 269 -19.22 -17.78 16.80
N GLY A 270 -17.97 -17.82 17.27
CA GLY A 270 -17.55 -18.55 18.46
C GLY A 270 -17.56 -20.08 18.29
N ILE A 271 -17.46 -20.54 17.05
CA ILE A 271 -17.42 -21.95 16.67
C ILE A 271 -15.94 -22.40 16.65
N PRO A 272 -15.54 -23.41 17.44
CA PRO A 272 -14.19 -23.96 17.37
C PRO A 272 -13.88 -24.60 16.02
N VAL A 273 -12.58 -24.74 15.74
CA VAL A 273 -12.11 -25.23 14.43
C VAL A 273 -11.20 -26.45 14.58
N VAL A 274 -11.43 -27.51 13.82
CA VAL A 274 -10.41 -28.54 13.52
C VAL A 274 -9.91 -28.28 12.10
N ALA A 275 -8.63 -28.00 11.92
CA ALA A 275 -8.10 -27.71 10.60
C ALA A 275 -6.74 -28.37 10.36
N THR A 276 -6.38 -28.50 9.10
CA THR A 276 -5.03 -28.91 8.70
C THR A 276 -4.04 -27.75 8.89
N ALA A 277 -2.83 -28.05 9.35
CA ALA A 277 -1.75 -27.08 9.57
C ALA A 277 -1.04 -26.73 8.25
N VAL A 278 -1.77 -26.12 7.32
CA VAL A 278 -1.27 -25.75 5.98
C VAL A 278 -1.32 -24.24 5.76
N GLY A 279 -0.31 -23.74 5.07
CA GLY A 279 -0.16 -22.33 4.72
C GLY A 279 -0.54 -21.34 5.81
N GLY A 280 -1.47 -20.43 5.52
CA GLY A 280 -1.92 -19.39 6.46
C GLY A 280 -2.94 -19.83 7.51
N VAL A 281 -3.40 -21.09 7.50
CA VAL A 281 -4.45 -21.58 8.42
C VAL A 281 -4.06 -21.44 9.90
N PRO A 282 -2.82 -21.74 10.33
CA PRO A 282 -2.42 -21.51 11.72
C PRO A 282 -2.47 -20.04 12.12
N GLU A 283 -2.17 -19.11 11.20
CA GLU A 283 -2.25 -17.67 11.43
C GLU A 283 -3.72 -17.21 11.56
N ALA A 284 -4.61 -17.71 10.71
CA ALA A 284 -6.04 -17.42 10.77
C ALA A 284 -6.68 -17.94 12.07
N LEU A 285 -6.30 -19.15 12.52
CA LEU A 285 -6.75 -19.72 13.79
C LEU A 285 -6.28 -18.86 14.97
N GLY A 286 -4.99 -18.56 15.02
CA GLY A 286 -4.35 -17.77 16.06
C GLY A 286 -4.58 -18.33 17.46
N ASN A 287 -4.41 -17.47 18.48
CA ASN A 287 -4.71 -17.76 19.88
C ASN A 287 -5.62 -16.67 20.45
N ALA A 288 -6.44 -17.05 21.42
CA ALA A 288 -7.19 -16.11 22.24
C ALA A 288 -6.23 -15.27 23.13
N PRO A 289 -6.68 -14.12 23.65
CA PRO A 289 -5.87 -13.25 24.52
C PRO A 289 -5.29 -13.93 25.76
N ASP A 290 -5.97 -14.95 26.27
CA ASP A 290 -5.55 -15.76 27.42
C ASP A 290 -4.54 -16.87 27.04
N GLY A 291 -4.13 -16.94 25.77
CA GLY A 291 -3.25 -17.97 25.22
C GLY A 291 -3.96 -19.25 24.79
N GLY A 292 -5.29 -19.35 24.97
CA GLY A 292 -6.06 -20.52 24.55
C GLY A 292 -6.16 -20.64 23.02
N THR A 293 -5.85 -21.81 22.47
CA THR A 293 -6.07 -22.08 21.03
C THR A 293 -7.54 -22.46 20.78
N PRO A 294 -8.26 -21.77 19.88
CA PRO A 294 -9.70 -21.98 19.65
C PRO A 294 -9.99 -23.18 18.72
N GLY A 295 -9.10 -24.18 18.71
CA GLY A 295 -9.18 -25.28 17.77
C GLY A 295 -8.07 -26.32 17.94
N ILE A 296 -8.02 -27.25 16.98
CA ILE A 296 -7.00 -28.30 16.88
C ILE A 296 -6.43 -28.26 15.47
N LEU A 297 -5.10 -28.20 15.36
CA LEU A 297 -4.38 -28.32 14.10
C LEU A 297 -3.85 -29.75 13.92
N VAL A 298 -4.09 -30.34 12.75
CA VAL A 298 -3.60 -31.68 12.37
C VAL A 298 -2.75 -31.62 11.09
N PRO A 299 -1.88 -32.59 10.82
CA PRO A 299 -1.19 -32.65 9.52
C PRO A 299 -2.17 -32.82 8.33
N PRO A 300 -1.88 -32.27 7.15
CA PRO A 300 -2.66 -32.56 5.94
C PRO A 300 -2.54 -34.03 5.54
N ASP A 301 -3.55 -34.57 4.87
CA ASP A 301 -3.64 -35.97 4.42
C ASP A 301 -3.53 -37.05 5.53
N ASP A 302 -3.54 -36.66 6.81
CA ASP A 302 -3.54 -37.59 7.94
C ASP A 302 -4.96 -37.87 8.43
N VAL A 303 -5.60 -38.86 7.81
CA VAL A 303 -6.93 -39.36 8.16
C VAL A 303 -7.00 -39.77 9.63
N THR A 304 -5.94 -40.37 10.18
CA THR A 304 -5.93 -40.87 11.56
C THR A 304 -5.90 -39.72 12.56
N ALA A 305 -5.09 -38.70 12.32
CA ALA A 305 -5.04 -37.49 13.15
C ALA A 305 -6.36 -36.72 13.09
N LEU A 306 -6.93 -36.54 11.89
CA LEU A 306 -8.21 -35.86 11.71
C LEU A 306 -9.36 -36.61 12.43
N ALA A 307 -9.46 -37.93 12.23
CA ALA A 307 -10.43 -38.77 12.95
C ALA A 307 -10.21 -38.73 14.46
N GLY A 308 -8.95 -38.68 14.90
CA GLY A 308 -8.56 -38.52 16.29
C GLY A 308 -9.08 -37.23 16.91
N ALA A 309 -8.89 -36.10 16.23
CA ALA A 309 -9.36 -34.78 16.66
C ALA A 309 -10.90 -34.73 16.74
N VAL A 310 -11.59 -35.22 15.71
CA VAL A 310 -13.07 -35.29 15.69
C VAL A 310 -13.58 -36.21 16.80
N ARG A 311 -12.95 -37.38 17.02
CA ARG A 311 -13.31 -38.29 18.11
C ARG A 311 -13.15 -37.65 19.48
N GLN A 312 -12.06 -36.91 19.70
CA GLN A 312 -11.84 -36.18 20.96
C GLN A 312 -12.92 -35.13 21.17
N TRP A 313 -13.23 -34.32 20.15
CA TRP A 313 -14.31 -33.34 20.19
C TRP A 313 -15.65 -33.98 20.57
N LEU A 314 -16.03 -35.09 19.94
CA LEU A 314 -17.32 -35.74 20.17
C LEU A 314 -17.43 -36.37 21.57
N ARG A 315 -16.32 -36.80 22.18
CA ARG A 315 -16.32 -37.53 23.46
C ARG A 315 -16.01 -36.68 24.69
N ASP A 316 -15.12 -35.69 24.55
CA ASP A 316 -14.59 -34.93 25.68
C ASP A 316 -15.33 -33.59 25.83
N GLY A 317 -16.26 -33.55 26.79
CA GLY A 317 -17.02 -32.34 27.10
C GLY A 317 -16.18 -31.21 27.71
N GLU A 318 -15.06 -31.51 28.36
CA GLU A 318 -14.15 -30.49 28.89
C GLU A 318 -13.34 -29.84 27.77
N LEU A 319 -12.80 -30.64 26.85
CA LEU A 319 -12.19 -30.15 25.62
C LEU A 319 -13.15 -29.24 24.86
N ARG A 320 -14.40 -29.67 24.66
CA ARG A 320 -15.40 -28.82 23.97
C ARG A 320 -15.61 -27.48 24.64
N ARG A 321 -15.80 -27.45 25.96
CA ARG A 321 -15.96 -26.20 26.73
C ARG A 321 -14.74 -25.30 26.58
N ARG A 322 -13.53 -25.87 26.69
CA ARG A 322 -12.27 -25.12 26.57
C ARG A 322 -12.11 -24.49 25.18
N LEU A 323 -12.29 -25.28 24.11
CA LEU A 323 -12.17 -24.76 22.74
C LEU A 323 -13.24 -23.72 22.43
N ARG A 324 -14.50 -23.91 22.88
CA ARG A 324 -15.56 -22.91 22.74
C ARG A 324 -15.23 -21.62 23.47
N SER A 325 -14.74 -21.71 24.72
CA SER A 325 -14.30 -20.53 25.46
C SER A 325 -13.21 -19.78 24.71
N ALA A 326 -12.18 -20.48 24.23
CA ALA A 326 -11.12 -19.85 23.44
C ALA A 326 -11.64 -19.24 22.13
N ALA A 327 -12.60 -19.88 21.43
CA ALA A 327 -13.22 -19.31 20.23
C ALA A 327 -14.01 -18.03 20.55
N GLN A 328 -14.76 -18.01 21.65
CA GLN A 328 -15.51 -16.83 22.11
C GLN A 328 -14.58 -15.67 22.53
N GLU A 329 -13.42 -15.97 23.12
CA GLU A 329 -12.43 -14.94 23.42
C GLU A 329 -11.71 -14.45 22.15
N ARG A 330 -11.31 -15.38 21.26
CA ARG A 330 -10.64 -15.04 19.99
C ARG A 330 -11.51 -14.13 19.13
N ARG A 331 -12.81 -14.40 19.05
CA ARG A 331 -13.83 -13.57 18.36
C ARG A 331 -13.66 -12.08 18.61
N ARG A 332 -13.38 -11.67 19.86
CA ARG A 332 -13.27 -10.25 20.27
C ARG A 332 -12.04 -9.53 19.70
N THR A 333 -11.12 -10.28 19.11
CA THR A 333 -9.82 -9.79 18.60
C THR A 333 -9.64 -10.03 17.10
N LEU A 334 -10.68 -10.49 16.41
CA LEU A 334 -10.67 -10.61 14.96
C LEU A 334 -10.78 -9.21 14.34
N ALA A 335 -10.00 -8.98 13.29
CA ALA A 335 -10.05 -7.73 12.54
C ALA A 335 -11.23 -7.73 11.56
N GLY A 336 -11.96 -6.63 11.50
CA GLY A 336 -12.99 -6.38 10.49
C GLY A 336 -12.42 -5.92 9.15
N TRP A 337 -13.29 -5.79 8.15
CA TRP A 337 -12.92 -5.36 6.81
C TRP A 337 -12.45 -3.90 6.75
N GLU A 338 -12.84 -3.05 7.70
CA GLU A 338 -12.33 -1.67 7.83
C GLU A 338 -10.82 -1.65 8.08
N GLU A 339 -10.32 -2.58 8.90
CA GLU A 339 -8.89 -2.69 9.19
C GLU A 339 -8.12 -3.22 7.98
N THR A 340 -8.70 -4.19 7.25
CA THR A 340 -8.15 -4.69 5.97
C THR A 340 -8.06 -3.56 4.94
N ALA A 341 -9.12 -2.77 4.76
CA ALA A 341 -9.14 -1.63 3.85
C ALA A 341 -8.13 -0.55 4.26
N ARG A 342 -8.00 -0.24 5.56
CA ARG A 342 -7.01 0.71 6.07
C ARG A 342 -5.57 0.26 5.78
N ARG A 343 -5.27 -1.04 5.93
CA ARG A 343 -3.96 -1.60 5.59
C ARG A 343 -3.69 -1.56 4.09
N MET A 344 -4.69 -1.88 3.27
CA MET A 344 -4.58 -1.79 1.82
C MET A 344 -4.33 -0.34 1.37
N ALA A 345 -5.10 0.62 1.90
CA ALA A 345 -4.91 2.04 1.62
C ALA A 345 -3.46 2.47 1.94
N ALA A 346 -2.93 2.09 3.09
CA ALA A 346 -1.55 2.39 3.47
C ALA A 346 -0.48 1.78 2.53
N VAL A 347 -0.79 0.71 1.80
CA VAL A 347 0.08 0.17 0.74
C VAL A 347 -0.05 1.04 -0.52
N LEU A 348 -1.28 1.33 -0.94
CA LEU A 348 -1.58 2.09 -2.16
C LEU A 348 -1.12 3.55 -2.07
N ASP A 349 -1.23 4.18 -0.91
CA ASP A 349 -0.78 5.56 -0.65
C ASP A 349 0.73 5.72 -0.86
N ARG A 350 1.51 4.67 -0.59
CA ARG A 350 2.97 4.67 -0.86
C ARG A 350 3.30 4.67 -2.34
N LEU A 351 2.35 4.28 -3.18
CA LEU A 351 2.53 4.22 -4.63
C LEU A 351 2.15 5.53 -5.32
N ALA A 352 1.36 6.38 -4.67
CA ALA A 352 0.94 7.66 -5.23
C ALA A 352 2.17 8.55 -5.49
N PRO A 353 2.34 9.10 -6.71
CA PRO A 353 3.45 9.98 -7.03
C PRO A 353 3.23 11.34 -6.36
N GLY A 354 3.86 11.56 -5.21
CA GLY A 354 3.78 12.82 -4.48
C GLY A 354 4.41 12.69 -3.10
N PHE A 355 4.86 13.81 -2.54
CA PHE A 355 5.22 13.85 -1.13
C PHE A 355 3.93 13.80 -0.31
N SER A 356 3.77 12.81 0.56
CA SER A 356 2.54 12.72 1.35
C SER A 356 2.35 14.00 2.20
N PRO A 357 1.10 14.47 2.40
CA PRO A 357 0.85 15.63 3.26
C PRO A 357 1.45 15.48 4.66
N GLU A 358 1.51 14.26 5.20
CA GLU A 358 2.12 13.94 6.50
C GLU A 358 3.63 14.16 6.48
N TRP A 359 4.33 13.71 5.44
CA TRP A 359 5.77 13.97 5.29
C TRP A 359 6.05 15.47 5.15
N LEU A 360 5.25 16.18 4.34
CA LEU A 360 5.38 17.62 4.16
C LEU A 360 5.11 18.39 5.47
N ALA A 361 4.11 17.98 6.24
CA ALA A 361 3.83 18.55 7.56
C ALA A 361 4.94 18.25 8.57
N LEU A 362 5.53 17.05 8.52
CA LEU A 362 6.60 16.63 9.43
C LEU A 362 7.88 17.45 9.23
N ARG A 363 8.21 17.81 7.99
CA ARG A 363 9.43 18.60 7.68
C ARG A 363 9.25 20.11 7.79
N GLU A 364 8.01 20.61 7.72
CA GLU A 364 7.72 22.05 7.65
C GLU A 364 8.40 22.90 8.76
N PRO A 365 8.43 22.46 10.05
CA PRO A 365 9.15 23.21 11.08
C PRO A 365 10.66 23.33 10.81
N ALA A 366 11.29 22.28 10.25
CA ALA A 366 12.70 22.30 9.89
C ALA A 366 12.96 23.18 8.66
N ASP A 367 12.07 23.13 7.67
CA ASP A 367 12.09 24.04 6.51
C ASP A 367 12.03 25.50 6.95
N ALA A 368 11.07 25.83 7.80
CA ALA A 368 10.86 27.18 8.31
C ALA A 368 12.07 27.72 9.10
N ALA A 369 12.75 26.86 9.87
CA ALA A 369 13.92 27.21 10.65
C ALA A 369 15.19 27.36 9.80
N ALA A 370 15.29 26.62 8.69
CA ALA A 370 16.46 26.60 7.83
C ALA A 370 16.48 27.71 6.78
N ARG A 371 15.31 28.13 6.26
CA ARG A 371 15.20 29.20 5.26
C ARG A 371 15.91 30.47 5.73
N ALA A 372 16.79 31.00 4.88
CA ALA A 372 17.51 32.23 5.12
C ALA A 372 16.54 33.42 5.15
N THR A 373 16.66 34.30 6.15
CA THR A 373 15.83 35.52 6.26
C THR A 373 16.52 36.75 5.67
N GLN A 374 17.85 36.71 5.53
CA GLN A 374 18.67 37.77 4.93
C GLN A 374 18.24 38.15 3.50
N PRO A 375 17.75 37.24 2.64
CA PRO A 375 17.19 37.62 1.34
C PRO A 375 16.03 38.61 1.41
N LEU A 376 15.29 38.64 2.52
CA LEU A 376 14.11 39.51 2.66
C LEU A 376 14.50 40.99 2.84
N ASP A 377 15.69 41.26 3.39
CA ASP A 377 16.21 42.61 3.61
C ASP A 377 16.57 43.33 2.29
N VAL A 378 16.64 42.59 1.19
CA VAL A 378 17.04 43.10 -0.14
C VAL A 378 15.92 43.01 -1.17
N LEU A 379 14.75 42.47 -0.80
CA LEU A 379 13.57 42.54 -1.64
C LEU A 379 13.08 43.99 -1.76
N PRO A 380 12.47 44.38 -2.89
CA PRO A 380 11.89 45.71 -3.04
C PRO A 380 10.79 45.96 -2.01
N SER A 381 10.60 47.22 -1.60
CA SER A 381 9.43 47.63 -0.84
C SER A 381 8.19 47.63 -1.76
N LEU A 382 6.98 47.54 -1.18
CA LEU A 382 5.75 47.78 -1.93
C LEU A 382 5.71 49.15 -2.61
N ASP A 383 6.37 50.14 -2.00
CA ASP A 383 6.48 51.50 -2.55
C ASP A 383 7.33 51.55 -3.84
N ASP A 384 8.17 50.54 -4.09
CA ASP A 384 8.99 50.42 -5.29
C ASP A 384 8.25 49.74 -6.44
N LEU A 385 7.03 49.23 -6.21
CA LEU A 385 6.22 48.59 -7.24
C LEU A 385 5.52 49.64 -8.14
N PRO A 386 5.41 49.39 -9.45
CA PRO A 386 5.00 50.40 -10.43
C PRO A 386 3.54 50.91 -10.32
N GLU A 387 2.69 50.35 -9.46
CA GLU A 387 1.28 50.73 -9.32
C GLU A 387 0.97 51.43 -7.97
N LYS A 388 0.20 52.53 -8.00
CA LYS A 388 -0.29 53.19 -6.77
C LYS A 388 -1.35 52.32 -6.09
N GLY A 389 -1.10 51.93 -4.83
CA GLY A 389 -1.94 50.96 -4.10
C GLY A 389 -1.48 49.52 -4.28
N ALA A 390 -0.20 49.32 -4.63
CA ALA A 390 0.40 48.03 -4.91
C ALA A 390 0.17 47.00 -3.78
N ARG A 391 -0.14 45.79 -4.22
CA ARG A 391 -0.14 44.56 -3.41
C ARG A 391 0.94 43.65 -3.96
N TRP A 392 1.48 42.78 -3.11
CA TRP A 392 2.30 41.68 -3.57
C TRP A 392 1.45 40.71 -4.38
N VAL A 393 1.86 40.39 -5.61
CA VAL A 393 1.36 39.21 -6.33
C VAL A 393 2.47 38.16 -6.29
N ILE A 394 2.31 37.15 -5.45
CA ILE A 394 3.33 36.13 -5.19
C ILE A 394 2.90 34.84 -5.86
N ARG A 395 3.78 34.26 -6.68
CA ARG A 395 3.51 33.00 -7.34
C ARG A 395 4.41 31.92 -6.79
N ASP A 396 3.83 30.95 -6.10
CA ASP A 396 4.55 29.86 -5.46
C ASP A 396 4.51 28.61 -6.34
N LEU A 397 5.65 28.24 -6.90
CA LEU A 397 5.79 27.15 -7.87
C LEU A 397 6.17 25.86 -7.16
N GLY A 398 5.36 24.81 -7.34
CA GLY A 398 5.50 23.55 -6.60
C GLY A 398 5.20 23.77 -5.11
N CYS A 399 4.07 24.44 -4.82
CA CYS A 399 3.79 24.94 -3.47
C CYS A 399 3.62 23.84 -2.42
N GLY A 400 3.38 22.59 -2.82
CA GLY A 400 3.05 21.50 -1.92
C GLY A 400 1.88 21.87 -1.03
N THR A 401 1.99 21.64 0.29
CA THR A 401 0.96 22.03 1.27
C THR A 401 0.97 23.52 1.62
N GLY A 402 1.71 24.39 0.92
CA GLY A 402 1.74 25.84 1.16
C GLY A 402 2.67 26.30 2.29
N SER A 403 3.70 25.52 2.63
CA SER A 403 4.68 25.86 3.69
C SER A 403 5.39 27.19 3.44
N MET A 404 5.71 27.51 2.18
CA MET A 404 6.36 28.78 1.83
C MET A 404 5.45 29.97 2.15
N GLY A 405 4.16 29.89 1.78
CA GLY A 405 3.17 30.91 2.09
C GLY A 405 3.00 31.14 3.60
N ARG A 406 2.87 30.07 4.38
CA ARG A 406 2.79 30.16 5.86
C ARG A 406 4.03 30.78 6.49
N TRP A 407 5.20 30.56 5.91
CA TRP A 407 6.46 31.12 6.40
C TRP A 407 6.63 32.59 5.99
N LEU A 408 6.43 32.92 4.71
CA LEU A 408 6.78 34.21 4.15
C LEU A 408 5.70 35.28 4.36
N ALA A 409 4.41 34.93 4.33
CA ALA A 409 3.33 35.92 4.36
C ALA A 409 3.36 36.80 5.61
N GLY A 410 3.72 36.23 6.76
CA GLY A 410 3.88 36.98 8.02
C GLY A 410 5.13 37.86 8.09
N ARG A 411 6.07 37.72 7.14
CA ARG A 411 7.36 38.43 7.11
C ARG A 411 7.39 39.56 6.08
N LEU A 412 6.45 39.56 5.13
CA LEU A 412 6.24 40.66 4.20
C LEU A 412 5.20 41.63 4.75
N THR A 413 5.38 42.91 4.46
CA THR A 413 4.44 43.98 4.81
C THR A 413 3.50 44.32 3.66
N GLY A 414 2.30 44.77 3.99
CA GLY A 414 1.24 45.22 3.09
C GLY A 414 0.43 44.11 2.42
N PRO A 415 -0.56 44.47 1.59
CA PRO A 415 -1.53 43.52 1.02
C PRO A 415 -0.87 42.48 0.11
N GLN A 416 -1.35 41.23 0.14
CA GLN A 416 -0.78 40.11 -0.62
C GLN A 416 -1.86 39.31 -1.36
N HIS A 417 -1.49 38.81 -2.54
CA HIS A 417 -2.25 37.87 -3.34
C HIS A 417 -1.32 36.74 -3.77
N TRP A 418 -1.58 35.53 -3.26
CA TRP A 418 -0.81 34.34 -3.51
C TRP A 418 -1.47 33.50 -4.60
N ILE A 419 -0.68 33.10 -5.58
CA ILE A 419 -1.07 32.17 -6.64
C ILE A 419 -0.26 30.89 -6.41
N LEU A 420 -0.90 29.88 -5.82
CA LEU A 420 -0.28 28.61 -5.45
C LEU A 420 -0.37 27.64 -6.63
N HIS A 421 0.78 27.18 -7.11
CA HIS A 421 0.88 26.30 -8.27
C HIS A 421 1.44 24.94 -7.86
N ASP A 422 0.69 23.87 -8.13
CA ASP A 422 1.15 22.50 -7.99
C ASP A 422 0.43 21.61 -9.02
N ARG A 423 1.00 20.46 -9.33
CA ARG A 423 0.33 19.45 -10.18
C ARG A 423 -0.65 18.60 -9.39
N ASP A 424 -0.49 18.55 -8.07
CA ASP A 424 -1.35 17.76 -7.20
C ASP A 424 -2.53 18.59 -6.65
N PRO A 425 -3.77 18.34 -7.09
CA PRO A 425 -4.94 19.06 -6.61
C PRO A 425 -5.24 18.82 -5.12
N GLU A 426 -4.73 17.76 -4.51
CA GLU A 426 -4.80 17.56 -3.06
C GLU A 426 -3.89 18.52 -2.30
N LEU A 427 -2.63 18.63 -2.72
CA LEU A 427 -1.69 19.56 -2.10
C LEU A 427 -2.21 21.00 -2.22
N LEU A 428 -2.80 21.38 -3.34
CA LEU A 428 -3.47 22.68 -3.51
C LEU A 428 -4.62 22.91 -2.52
N ARG A 429 -5.47 21.90 -2.26
CA ARG A 429 -6.54 21.99 -1.24
C ARG A 429 -5.96 22.21 0.16
N HIS A 430 -4.92 21.48 0.51
CA HIS A 430 -4.23 21.65 1.79
C HIS A 430 -3.57 23.04 1.89
N ALA A 431 -2.94 23.49 0.82
CA ALA A 431 -2.25 24.77 0.77
C ALA A 431 -3.20 25.94 1.00
N VAL A 432 -4.34 25.98 0.29
CA VAL A 432 -5.38 27.01 0.51
C VAL A 432 -5.88 27.00 1.94
N GLY A 433 -6.20 25.83 2.49
CA GLY A 433 -6.72 25.71 3.85
C GLY A 433 -5.75 26.14 4.94
N GLY A 434 -4.44 26.18 4.65
CA GLY A 434 -3.39 26.55 5.60
C GLY A 434 -2.82 27.95 5.41
N MET A 435 -3.25 28.72 4.40
CA MET A 435 -2.74 30.07 4.18
C MET A 435 -3.24 31.03 5.28
N PRO A 436 -2.40 31.96 5.76
CA PRO A 436 -2.88 33.01 6.66
C PRO A 436 -3.78 34.01 5.92
N ASP A 437 -4.80 34.52 6.60
CA ASP A 437 -5.69 35.55 6.04
C ASP A 437 -5.11 36.98 6.14
N GLN A 438 -4.03 37.16 6.93
CA GLN A 438 -3.40 38.44 7.19
C GLN A 438 -1.87 38.33 7.23
N ALA A 439 -1.20 39.38 6.77
CA ALA A 439 0.23 39.59 6.87
C ALA A 439 0.64 39.96 8.31
N GLY A 440 1.95 40.03 8.59
CA GLY A 440 2.47 40.36 9.92
C GLY A 440 2.07 41.74 10.44
N ASP A 441 1.72 42.67 9.54
CA ASP A 441 1.24 44.02 9.85
C ASP A 441 -0.29 44.17 9.82
N GLY A 442 -1.01 43.07 9.66
CA GLY A 442 -2.48 43.03 9.60
C GLY A 442 -3.09 43.29 8.22
N SER A 443 -2.28 43.53 7.20
CA SER A 443 -2.75 43.69 5.82
C SER A 443 -3.35 42.40 5.26
N PRO A 444 -4.31 42.46 4.33
CA PRO A 444 -5.01 41.27 3.85
C PRO A 444 -4.11 40.37 3.00
N VAL A 445 -4.25 39.06 3.19
CA VAL A 445 -3.65 38.01 2.36
C VAL A 445 -4.77 37.25 1.67
N THR A 446 -4.67 37.09 0.36
CA THR A 446 -5.64 36.34 -0.46
C THR A 446 -4.93 35.24 -1.22
N VAL A 447 -5.63 34.16 -1.55
CA VAL A 447 -5.05 32.99 -2.23
C VAL A 447 -5.93 32.54 -3.40
N GLU A 448 -5.29 32.18 -4.51
CA GLU A 448 -5.86 31.37 -5.59
C GLU A 448 -4.93 30.19 -5.92
N THR A 449 -5.48 29.16 -6.56
CA THR A 449 -4.73 27.95 -6.94
C THR A 449 -4.68 27.79 -8.46
N ARG A 450 -3.57 27.25 -8.95
CA ARG A 450 -3.37 26.87 -10.35
C ARG A 450 -2.83 25.46 -10.41
N GLU A 451 -3.62 24.55 -10.97
CA GLU A 451 -3.17 23.19 -11.26
C GLU A 451 -2.39 23.17 -12.57
N GLY A 452 -1.21 22.54 -12.59
CA GLY A 452 -0.42 22.41 -13.81
C GLY A 452 0.97 21.83 -13.59
N ASP A 453 1.59 21.38 -14.70
CA ASP A 453 3.00 20.99 -14.72
C ASP A 453 3.88 22.23 -14.96
N LEU A 454 4.98 22.32 -14.21
CA LEU A 454 5.97 23.39 -14.36
C LEU A 454 6.70 23.33 -15.70
N SER A 455 6.75 22.19 -16.38
CA SER A 455 7.29 22.11 -17.75
C SER A 455 6.48 22.93 -18.76
N ASP A 456 5.21 23.19 -18.46
CA ASP A 456 4.34 24.01 -19.29
C ASP A 456 4.34 25.49 -18.93
N LEU A 457 5.07 25.88 -17.88
CA LEU A 457 5.20 27.26 -17.46
C LEU A 457 5.79 28.11 -18.59
N ARG A 458 5.14 29.22 -18.90
CA ARG A 458 5.58 30.25 -19.84
C ARG A 458 5.70 31.59 -19.13
N ALA A 459 6.46 32.51 -19.73
CA ALA A 459 6.58 33.88 -19.22
C ALA A 459 5.23 34.60 -19.06
N ALA A 460 4.27 34.31 -19.96
CA ALA A 460 2.92 34.87 -19.88
C ALA A 460 2.16 34.44 -18.61
N ASP A 461 2.46 33.27 -18.05
CA ASP A 461 1.84 32.77 -16.82
C ASP A 461 2.35 33.48 -15.56
N LEU A 462 3.50 34.17 -15.68
CA LEU A 462 4.11 34.98 -14.63
C LEU A 462 3.80 36.47 -14.79
N ALA A 463 3.02 36.87 -15.79
CA ALA A 463 2.68 38.27 -16.01
C ALA A 463 1.99 38.90 -14.77
N GLY A 464 2.47 40.08 -14.37
CA GLY A 464 1.95 40.78 -13.19
C GLY A 464 2.43 40.23 -11.84
N THR A 465 3.36 39.26 -11.83
CA THR A 465 3.95 38.71 -10.61
C THR A 465 4.96 39.69 -10.01
N SER A 466 4.85 39.97 -8.72
CA SER A 466 5.79 40.78 -7.94
C SER A 466 6.96 39.96 -7.39
N LEU A 467 6.73 38.68 -7.08
CA LEU A 467 7.75 37.76 -6.56
C LEU A 467 7.39 36.32 -6.95
N VAL A 468 8.36 35.59 -7.50
CA VAL A 468 8.26 34.13 -7.66
C VAL A 468 8.90 33.45 -6.46
N THR A 469 8.25 32.44 -5.91
CA THR A 469 8.83 31.57 -4.89
C THR A 469 8.84 30.12 -5.36
N ALA A 470 9.84 29.38 -4.92
CA ALA A 470 9.85 27.93 -5.02
C ALA A 470 10.70 27.34 -3.90
N SER A 471 10.28 26.21 -3.32
CA SER A 471 10.96 25.61 -2.18
C SER A 471 11.20 24.11 -2.42
N ALA A 472 12.46 23.67 -2.30
CA ALA A 472 12.86 22.28 -2.54
C ALA A 472 12.36 21.75 -3.91
N LEU A 473 12.46 22.62 -4.94
CA LEU A 473 11.97 22.34 -6.29
C LEU A 473 13.13 22.11 -7.28
N LEU A 474 14.23 22.86 -7.15
CA LEU A 474 15.25 22.92 -8.20
C LEU A 474 15.91 21.55 -8.45
N ASP A 475 16.14 20.80 -7.38
CA ASP A 475 16.79 19.48 -7.39
C ASP A 475 15.96 18.40 -8.10
N VAL A 476 14.64 18.56 -8.17
CA VAL A 476 13.73 17.65 -8.88
C VAL A 476 13.44 18.09 -10.32
N LEU A 477 14.16 19.08 -10.85
CA LEU A 477 14.07 19.49 -12.25
C LEU A 477 15.10 18.77 -13.13
N THR A 478 14.71 18.52 -14.38
CA THR A 478 15.66 18.19 -15.45
C THR A 478 16.35 19.46 -15.94
N PRO A 479 17.49 19.35 -16.67
CA PRO A 479 18.11 20.52 -17.31
C PRO A 479 17.16 21.33 -18.22
N ALA A 480 16.25 20.65 -18.93
CA ALA A 480 15.24 21.30 -19.75
C ALA A 480 14.22 22.06 -18.91
N GLY A 481 13.71 21.44 -17.82
CA GLY A 481 12.80 22.09 -16.88
C GLY A 481 13.43 23.31 -16.21
N MET A 482 14.70 23.21 -15.79
CA MET A 482 15.45 24.33 -15.24
C MET A 482 15.58 25.48 -16.24
N THR A 483 15.91 25.18 -17.50
CA THR A 483 16.01 26.19 -18.55
C THR A 483 14.68 26.92 -18.76
N ALA A 484 13.57 26.17 -18.85
CA ALA A 484 12.24 26.74 -19.01
C ALA A 484 11.84 27.65 -17.83
N LEU A 485 12.10 27.21 -16.60
CA LEU A 485 11.84 27.98 -15.39
C LEU A 485 12.61 29.31 -15.39
N VAL A 486 13.92 29.25 -15.65
CA VAL A 486 14.80 30.42 -15.71
C VAL A 486 14.33 31.39 -16.81
N GLU A 487 14.01 30.88 -18.00
CA GLU A 487 13.53 31.70 -19.11
C GLU A 487 12.22 32.40 -18.79
N ALA A 488 11.27 31.71 -18.15
CA ALA A 488 10.00 32.30 -17.74
C ALA A 488 10.22 33.43 -16.72
N ILE A 489 11.02 33.20 -15.68
CA ILE A 489 11.28 34.17 -14.61
C ILE A 489 12.00 35.42 -15.17
N VAL A 490 13.08 35.22 -15.95
CA VAL A 490 13.84 36.34 -16.54
C VAL A 490 12.97 37.16 -17.50
N ALA A 491 12.19 36.51 -18.36
CA ALA A 491 11.32 37.19 -19.30
C ALA A 491 10.21 38.00 -18.58
N ALA A 492 9.72 37.51 -17.43
CA ALA A 492 8.75 38.20 -16.61
C ALA A 492 9.34 39.40 -15.83
N ARG A 493 10.67 39.51 -15.74
CA ARG A 493 11.41 40.57 -15.03
C ARG A 493 10.98 40.74 -13.56
N CYS A 494 10.69 39.63 -12.88
CA CYS A 494 10.33 39.62 -11.47
C CYS A 494 11.46 38.97 -10.65
N PRO A 495 11.64 39.39 -9.37
CA PRO A 495 12.54 38.69 -8.47
C PRO A 495 12.05 37.28 -8.19
N ALA A 496 12.99 36.38 -7.88
CA ALA A 496 12.67 35.02 -7.45
C ALA A 496 13.42 34.63 -6.18
N LEU A 497 12.71 34.04 -5.24
CA LEU A 497 13.25 33.44 -4.01
C LEU A 497 13.11 31.92 -4.10
N LEU A 498 14.22 31.24 -4.36
CA LEU A 498 14.28 29.80 -4.59
C LEU A 498 14.99 29.15 -3.39
N THR A 499 14.25 28.52 -2.49
CA THR A 499 14.78 28.06 -1.18
C THR A 499 14.99 26.56 -1.11
N LEU A 500 15.82 26.13 -0.17
CA LEU A 500 16.01 24.76 0.27
C LEU A 500 16.45 23.82 -0.86
N SER A 501 17.31 24.30 -1.75
CA SER A 501 17.89 23.46 -2.80
C SER A 501 19.04 22.65 -2.21
N VAL A 502 18.94 21.32 -2.21
CA VAL A 502 19.97 20.44 -1.64
C VAL A 502 21.28 20.57 -2.42
N ILE A 503 22.41 20.60 -1.70
CA ILE A 503 23.74 20.70 -2.33
C ILE A 503 24.57 19.41 -2.22
N GLY A 504 23.94 18.34 -1.73
CA GLY A 504 24.51 16.98 -1.68
C GLY A 504 25.51 16.76 -0.56
N MET A 505 25.46 17.56 0.51
CA MET A 505 26.33 17.42 1.68
C MET A 505 25.49 17.18 2.93
N VAL A 506 25.86 16.17 3.70
CA VAL A 506 25.22 15.75 4.94
C VAL A 506 26.29 15.46 5.99
N GLU A 507 26.16 16.10 7.15
CA GLU A 507 27.03 15.84 8.30
C GLU A 507 26.27 15.13 9.40
N LEU A 508 26.80 14.00 9.88
CA LEU A 508 26.23 13.26 11.00
C LEU A 508 27.20 13.21 12.17
N SER A 509 26.68 13.42 13.38
CA SER A 509 27.42 13.20 14.62
C SER A 509 26.60 12.30 15.56
N PRO A 510 27.17 11.21 16.10
CA PRO A 510 28.55 10.75 15.89
C PRO A 510 28.81 10.26 14.47
N ALA A 511 30.04 10.36 13.97
CA ALA A 511 30.40 9.91 12.63
C ALA A 511 30.37 8.38 12.52
N ASP A 512 30.00 7.85 11.36
CA ASP A 512 30.04 6.42 11.02
C ASP A 512 30.77 6.22 9.68
N PRO A 513 31.59 5.17 9.52
CA PRO A 513 32.34 4.93 8.29
C PRO A 513 31.49 4.83 7.01
N LEU A 514 30.19 4.52 7.12
CA LEU A 514 29.29 4.42 5.98
C LEU A 514 28.64 5.73 5.57
N ASP A 515 28.77 6.82 6.35
CA ASP A 515 28.11 8.10 6.07
C ASP A 515 28.39 8.60 4.65
N GLY A 516 29.67 8.70 4.27
CA GLY A 516 30.07 9.16 2.94
C GLY A 516 29.68 8.19 1.81
N VAL A 517 29.54 6.89 2.11
CA VAL A 517 29.12 5.89 1.12
C VAL A 517 27.63 6.02 0.83
N ILE A 518 26.81 6.21 1.87
CA ILE A 518 25.38 6.45 1.76
C ILE A 518 25.12 7.80 1.09
N GLU A 519 25.85 8.85 1.47
CA GLU A 519 25.75 10.17 0.84
C GLU A 519 26.03 10.11 -0.67
N ALA A 520 27.13 9.49 -1.08
CA ALA A 520 27.47 9.38 -2.50
C ALA A 520 26.40 8.62 -3.30
N ALA A 521 25.93 7.49 -2.77
CA ALA A 521 24.87 6.70 -3.40
C ALA A 521 23.54 7.46 -3.47
N PHE A 522 23.18 8.20 -2.41
CA PHE A 522 22.01 9.07 -2.42
C PHE A 522 22.13 10.21 -3.44
N ASN A 523 23.30 10.85 -3.53
CA ASN A 523 23.54 11.92 -4.50
C ASN A 523 23.43 11.42 -5.95
N ASP A 524 23.91 10.20 -6.22
CA ASP A 524 23.71 9.54 -7.51
C ASP A 524 22.23 9.24 -7.76
N HIS A 525 21.51 8.78 -6.73
CA HIS A 525 20.07 8.56 -6.79
C HIS A 525 19.30 9.84 -7.14
N GLN A 526 19.70 10.99 -6.61
CA GLN A 526 19.06 12.28 -6.91
C GLN A 526 19.29 12.74 -8.36
N ARG A 527 20.24 12.14 -9.08
CA ARG A 527 20.48 12.39 -10.51
C ARG A 527 19.81 11.37 -11.44
N ARG A 528 19.08 10.39 -10.89
CA ARG A 528 18.38 9.37 -11.68
C ARG A 528 17.40 10.02 -12.65
N SER A 529 17.16 9.36 -13.77
CA SER A 529 16.21 9.85 -14.80
C SER A 529 16.54 11.24 -15.35
N GLY A 530 17.81 11.68 -15.27
CA GLY A 530 18.27 12.95 -15.83
C GLY A 530 17.92 14.19 -14.99
N LEU A 531 17.60 14.01 -13.71
CA LEU A 531 17.40 15.11 -12.76
C LEU A 531 18.74 15.80 -12.42
N LEU A 532 18.68 17.08 -12.06
CA LEU A 532 19.85 17.86 -11.66
C LEU A 532 20.37 17.50 -10.26
N GLY A 533 19.47 17.15 -9.34
CA GLY A 533 19.81 16.78 -7.97
C GLY A 533 20.69 17.84 -7.28
N PRO A 534 21.77 17.46 -6.58
CA PRO A 534 22.67 18.38 -5.88
C PRO A 534 23.30 19.50 -6.72
N ALA A 535 23.36 19.34 -8.04
CA ALA A 535 23.93 20.34 -8.94
C ALA A 535 22.94 21.48 -9.28
N ALA A 536 21.67 21.35 -8.89
CA ALA A 536 20.61 22.22 -9.37
C ALA A 536 20.78 23.69 -9.00
N ALA A 537 21.21 23.99 -7.76
CA ALA A 537 21.41 25.37 -7.34
C ALA A 537 22.53 26.08 -8.12
N ALA A 538 23.62 25.37 -8.39
CA ALA A 538 24.72 25.87 -9.21
C ALA A 538 24.29 26.08 -10.67
N ALA A 539 23.59 25.11 -11.24
CA ALA A 539 23.05 25.19 -12.60
C ALA A 539 22.04 26.34 -12.75
N ALA A 540 21.17 26.56 -11.76
CA ALA A 540 20.24 27.69 -11.74
C ALA A 540 20.98 29.02 -11.71
N THR A 541 21.97 29.15 -10.81
CA THR A 541 22.80 30.36 -10.68
C THR A 541 23.45 30.71 -12.01
N GLU A 542 24.14 29.77 -12.63
CA GLU A 542 24.78 29.96 -13.95
C GLU A 542 23.75 30.35 -15.02
N ALA A 543 22.61 29.67 -15.07
CA ALA A 543 21.57 29.92 -16.07
C ALA A 543 20.93 31.32 -15.95
N PHE A 544 20.75 31.82 -14.73
CA PHE A 544 20.26 33.18 -14.46
C PHE A 544 21.31 34.24 -14.81
N GLU A 545 22.57 34.06 -14.37
CA GLU A 545 23.67 35.00 -14.63
C GLU A 545 23.97 35.12 -16.14
N LEU A 546 23.93 34.02 -16.88
CA LEU A 546 24.07 34.02 -18.34
C LEU A 546 23.00 34.87 -19.06
N ARG A 547 21.85 35.07 -18.40
CA ARG A 547 20.75 35.91 -18.90
C ARG A 547 20.71 37.29 -18.26
N GLY A 548 21.79 37.68 -17.56
CA GLY A 548 22.01 39.01 -17.00
C GLY A 548 21.48 39.22 -15.59
N ALA A 549 20.68 38.29 -15.04
CA ALA A 549 20.15 38.43 -13.69
C ALA A 549 21.27 38.32 -12.64
N LYS A 550 21.12 39.03 -11.52
CA LYS A 550 22.05 38.93 -10.40
C LYS A 550 21.53 37.90 -9.41
N VAL A 551 22.38 36.94 -9.03
CA VAL A 551 22.02 35.88 -8.09
C VAL A 551 22.82 36.02 -6.80
N ARG A 552 22.15 35.86 -5.65
CA ARG A 552 22.80 35.76 -4.33
C ARG A 552 22.45 34.43 -3.70
N SER A 553 23.44 33.73 -3.16
CA SER A 553 23.27 32.45 -2.46
C SER A 553 23.43 32.63 -0.95
N TYR A 554 22.59 31.93 -0.19
CA TYR A 554 22.58 31.92 1.26
C TYR A 554 22.54 30.47 1.77
N PRO A 555 23.47 30.05 2.65
CA PRO A 555 23.39 28.73 3.28
C PRO A 555 22.11 28.59 4.13
N SER A 556 21.41 27.48 3.97
CA SER A 556 20.14 27.18 4.65
C SER A 556 20.09 25.72 5.14
N PRO A 557 21.07 25.24 5.94
CA PRO A 557 21.08 23.84 6.35
C PRO A 557 19.91 23.53 7.30
N TRP A 558 19.30 22.36 7.12
CA TRP A 558 18.51 21.76 8.20
C TRP A 558 19.47 21.36 9.31
N LEU A 559 19.18 21.77 10.54
CA LEU A 559 19.89 21.36 11.73
C LEU A 559 18.95 20.50 12.58
N LEU A 560 19.11 19.18 12.49
CA LEU A 560 18.27 18.19 13.17
C LEU A 560 18.98 17.57 14.36
N GLY A 561 18.18 17.12 15.33
CA GLY A 561 18.65 16.37 16.50
C GLY A 561 18.10 16.88 17.83
N GLN A 562 17.14 17.81 17.80
CA GLN A 562 16.34 18.11 18.98
C GLN A 562 15.28 17.02 19.21
N PRO A 563 14.84 16.76 20.46
CA PRO A 563 13.90 15.69 20.76
C PRO A 563 12.56 15.78 20.01
N ASP A 564 12.06 16.99 19.77
CA ASP A 564 10.84 17.27 19.00
C ASP A 564 11.01 16.99 17.49
N GLN A 565 12.25 16.89 17.00
CA GLN A 565 12.59 16.56 15.61
C GLN A 565 12.93 15.06 15.41
N ALA A 566 12.82 14.22 16.44
CA ALA A 566 13.23 12.81 16.36
C ALA A 566 12.42 12.04 15.29
N ALA A 567 11.12 12.31 15.17
CA ALA A 567 10.26 11.68 14.16
C ALA A 567 10.70 12.07 12.73
N LEU A 568 10.94 13.36 12.48
CA LEU A 568 11.46 13.86 11.20
C LEU A 568 12.82 13.24 10.89
N THR A 569 13.73 13.25 11.85
CA THR A 569 15.10 12.72 11.68
C THR A 569 15.08 11.24 11.34
N ALA A 570 14.25 10.45 12.03
CA ALA A 570 14.09 9.02 11.76
C ALA A 570 13.51 8.77 10.36
N GLU A 571 12.50 9.52 9.96
CA GLU A 571 11.87 9.35 8.65
C GLU A 571 12.77 9.79 7.50
N TRP A 572 13.47 10.92 7.67
CA TRP A 572 14.52 11.36 6.74
C TRP A 572 15.63 10.31 6.60
N LEU A 573 16.13 9.72 7.70
CA LEU A 573 17.15 8.66 7.65
C LEU A 573 16.69 7.45 6.84
N ARG A 574 15.43 7.01 7.02
CA ARG A 574 14.88 5.88 6.26
C ARG A 574 14.82 6.19 4.77
N GLY A 575 14.32 7.37 4.40
CA GLY A 575 14.27 7.81 3.01
C GLY A 575 15.66 7.94 2.39
N TRP A 576 16.60 8.56 3.12
CA TRP A 576 17.98 8.78 2.66
C TRP A 576 18.73 7.46 2.43
N VAL A 577 18.68 6.53 3.39
CA VAL A 577 19.30 5.21 3.24
C VAL A 577 18.57 4.34 2.21
N GLY A 578 17.24 4.42 2.15
CA GLY A 578 16.43 3.68 1.17
C GLY A 578 16.80 4.06 -0.27
N ALA A 579 16.81 5.36 -0.57
CA ALA A 579 17.24 5.90 -1.87
C ALA A 579 18.69 5.50 -2.24
N ALA A 580 19.61 5.51 -1.27
CA ALA A 580 20.97 5.02 -1.49
C ALA A 580 20.99 3.52 -1.88
N CYS A 581 20.16 2.69 -1.25
CA CYS A 581 20.05 1.26 -1.57
C CYS A 581 19.36 0.97 -2.90
N GLU A 582 18.41 1.82 -3.31
CA GLU A 582 17.79 1.74 -4.64
C GLU A 582 18.81 2.00 -5.74
N GLN A 583 19.64 3.03 -5.56
CA GLN A 583 20.71 3.36 -6.51
C GLN A 583 21.84 2.33 -6.51
N ARG A 584 22.20 1.81 -5.33
CA ARG A 584 23.27 0.83 -5.13
C ARG A 584 22.76 -0.38 -4.34
N PRO A 585 22.12 -1.36 -5.01
CA PRO A 585 21.57 -2.54 -4.34
C PRO A 585 22.61 -3.38 -3.59
N ASP A 586 23.90 -3.30 -3.97
CA ASP A 586 25.03 -3.93 -3.28
C ASP A 586 25.18 -3.46 -1.82
N LEU A 587 24.69 -2.26 -1.49
CA LEU A 587 24.78 -1.70 -0.14
C LEU A 587 23.77 -2.29 0.84
N LYS A 588 22.68 -2.92 0.37
CA LYS A 588 21.56 -3.39 1.22
C LYS A 588 22.00 -4.16 2.48
N PRO A 589 22.95 -5.12 2.43
CA PRO A 589 23.37 -5.87 3.61
C PRO A 589 23.99 -4.97 4.70
N GLN A 590 24.79 -3.98 4.31
CA GLN A 590 25.49 -3.09 5.25
C GLN A 590 24.59 -1.91 5.67
N ALA A 591 23.78 -1.39 4.75
CA ALA A 591 22.86 -0.29 4.97
C ALA A 591 21.77 -0.62 6.01
N GLY A 592 21.32 -1.88 6.09
CA GLY A 592 20.38 -2.30 7.14
C GLY A 592 20.95 -2.15 8.56
N TYR A 593 22.22 -2.54 8.76
CA TYR A 593 22.90 -2.35 10.05
C TYR A 593 23.18 -0.88 10.34
N TYR A 594 23.59 -0.12 9.32
CA TYR A 594 23.80 1.32 9.41
C TYR A 594 22.54 2.05 9.86
N LEU A 595 21.41 1.83 9.17
CA LEU A 595 20.14 2.46 9.47
C LEU A 595 19.68 2.12 10.89
N ARG A 596 19.81 0.87 11.32
CA ARG A 596 19.46 0.48 12.69
C ARG A 596 20.26 1.26 13.73
N ARG A 597 21.59 1.32 13.60
CA ARG A 597 22.45 2.12 14.50
C ARG A 597 22.05 3.59 14.53
N ARG A 598 21.77 4.18 13.35
CA ARG A 598 21.35 5.59 13.23
C ARG A 598 20.02 5.86 13.89
N LEU A 599 19.03 4.98 13.69
CA LEU A 599 17.73 5.08 14.33
C LEU A 599 17.81 4.90 15.86
N ASP A 600 18.64 3.97 16.34
CA ASP A 600 18.86 3.78 17.78
C ASP A 600 19.49 5.04 18.42
N THR A 601 20.51 5.61 17.77
CA THR A 601 21.16 6.86 18.22
C THR A 601 20.20 8.06 18.18
N CYS A 602 19.32 8.10 17.17
CA CYS A 602 18.25 9.10 17.06
C CYS A 602 17.24 8.97 18.21
N ALA A 603 16.79 7.74 18.51
CA ALA A 603 15.86 7.47 19.60
C ALA A 603 16.44 7.81 20.99
N GLN A 604 17.76 7.75 21.14
CA GLN A 604 18.49 8.16 22.34
C GLN A 604 18.70 9.69 22.44
N GLY A 605 18.37 10.45 21.38
CA GLY A 605 18.59 11.90 21.33
C GLY A 605 20.05 12.30 21.13
N GLU A 606 20.91 11.36 20.75
CA GLU A 606 22.36 11.56 20.60
C GLU A 606 22.76 11.94 19.17
N LEU A 607 21.89 11.66 18.18
CA LEU A 607 22.17 11.95 16.78
C LEU A 607 22.00 13.45 16.49
N ARG A 608 22.98 14.04 15.81
CA ARG A 608 22.88 15.35 15.17
C ARG A 608 23.07 15.18 13.68
N VAL A 609 22.24 15.86 12.89
CA VAL A 609 22.29 15.82 11.43
C VAL A 609 22.25 17.25 10.90
N ALA A 610 23.20 17.61 10.05
CA ALA A 610 23.12 18.80 9.21
C ALA A 610 22.91 18.37 7.76
N VAL A 611 21.76 18.71 7.17
CA VAL A 611 21.49 18.51 5.74
C VAL A 611 21.65 19.85 5.06
N HIS A 612 22.67 19.99 4.21
CA HIS A 612 23.02 21.28 3.63
C HIS A 612 22.14 21.60 2.42
N HIS A 613 21.53 22.78 2.48
CA HIS A 613 20.82 23.41 1.37
C HIS A 613 21.38 24.80 1.13
N THR A 614 21.03 25.37 -0.02
CA THR A 614 21.17 26.80 -0.30
C THR A 614 19.85 27.38 -0.74
N ASP A 615 19.65 28.63 -0.33
CA ASP A 615 18.62 29.52 -0.86
C ASP A 615 19.25 30.47 -1.87
N LEU A 616 18.52 30.76 -2.95
CA LEU A 616 18.91 31.70 -4.00
C LEU A 616 17.92 32.85 -4.03
N LEU A 617 18.43 34.07 -4.06
CA LEU A 617 17.69 35.26 -4.45
C LEU A 617 18.14 35.69 -5.84
N VAL A 618 17.20 35.79 -6.76
CA VAL A 618 17.41 36.28 -8.12
C VAL A 618 16.83 37.70 -8.22
N GLU A 619 17.68 38.66 -8.54
CA GLU A 619 17.32 40.05 -8.79
C GLU A 619 17.23 40.27 -10.32
N PRO A 620 16.10 40.76 -10.85
CA PRO A 620 15.95 41.03 -12.27
C PRO A 620 16.83 42.21 -12.70
N THR A 621 17.23 42.24 -13.98
CA THR A 621 18.01 43.33 -14.60
C THR A 621 17.21 44.60 -14.85
#